data_AF-A0AAW0VVH0-F1
#
_entry.id   AF-A0AAW0VVH0-F1
#
_cell.length_a   1.000
_cell.length_b   1.000
_cell.length_c   1.000
_cell.angle_alpha   90.00
_cell.angle_beta   90.00
_cell.angle_gamma   90.00
#
_symmetry.space_group_name_H-M   'P 1'
#
loop_
_entity.id
_entity.type
_entity.pdbx_description
1 polymer ?
#
loop_
_entity_poly.entity_id
_entity_poly.type
_entity_poly.pdbx_seq_one_letter_code
_entity_poly.pdbx_strand_id
1 'polypeptide(L)'
;MDNLRKTWPLYRSMLRAFSSENKVKTKFDFKLAENISENINSGMLKARHFPGALDVGCVTLPDDLMQAATIALAGFPQKNLEQDAQKLSSYINSRHPPMEENEYKEKLAEVVETVKQEETIDPMSPGLVEEERKRLLDSRRSKVYEKMKRETYKWKAIDYNEYKSAAYVVARLAPDFASLTKLLREIKKRDPEFCPVHLLDFGSGVGSSMCG
;
A
#
# COMPACT_ATOMS: atom_id res chain seq x y z
N MET A 1 -24.07 16.62 -11.93
CA MET A 1 -22.78 16.77 -11.23
C MET A 1 -22.99 16.87 -9.71
N ASP A 2 -23.78 15.99 -9.08
CA ASP A 2 -24.20 16.20 -7.66
C ASP A 2 -24.02 15.02 -6.70
N ASN A 3 -23.45 13.88 -7.14
CA ASN A 3 -23.32 12.70 -6.26
C ASN A 3 -21.93 12.49 -5.65
N LEU A 4 -20.92 13.32 -5.97
CA LEU A 4 -19.56 13.17 -5.43
C LEU A 4 -19.32 13.97 -4.13
N ARG A 5 -20.28 14.77 -3.66
CA ARG A 5 -20.13 15.56 -2.42
C ARG A 5 -20.51 14.79 -1.15
N LYS A 6 -21.09 13.60 -1.25
CA LYS A 6 -21.59 12.84 -0.08
C LYS A 6 -20.57 11.91 0.58
N THR A 7 -19.38 11.73 0.00
CA THR A 7 -18.33 10.84 0.55
C THR A 7 -17.26 11.57 1.38
N TRP A 8 -17.33 12.90 1.46
CA TRP A 8 -16.40 13.73 2.24
C TRP A 8 -16.35 13.48 3.76
N PRO A 9 -17.43 13.03 4.46
CA PRO A 9 -17.38 12.85 5.92
C PRO A 9 -16.45 11.71 6.37
N LEU A 10 -16.30 10.65 5.57
CA LEU A 10 -15.52 9.45 5.93
C LEU A 10 -14.01 9.70 5.90
N TYR A 11 -13.53 10.58 5.02
CA TYR A 11 -12.11 10.95 5.00
C TYR A 11 -11.74 11.89 6.16
N ARG A 12 -12.71 12.70 6.62
CA ARG A 12 -12.50 13.66 7.73
C ARG A 12 -12.44 12.99 9.10
N SER A 13 -13.13 11.86 9.31
CA SER A 13 -12.99 11.06 10.53
C SER A 13 -11.64 10.34 10.58
N MET A 14 -11.14 9.87 9.43
CA MET A 14 -9.81 9.26 9.32
C MET A 14 -8.68 10.26 9.60
N LEU A 15 -8.81 11.51 9.14
CA LEU A 15 -7.87 12.59 9.45
C LEU A 15 -7.97 13.08 10.91
N ARG A 16 -9.15 13.02 11.56
CA ARG A 16 -9.30 13.36 12.98
C ARG A 16 -8.73 12.29 13.92
N ALA A 17 -8.64 11.03 13.49
CA ALA A 17 -8.01 9.97 14.27
C ALA A 17 -6.49 10.17 14.47
N PHE A 18 -5.85 11.03 13.66
CA PHE A 18 -4.44 11.43 13.86
C PHE A 18 -4.24 12.58 14.85
N SER A 19 -5.33 13.12 15.43
CA SER A 19 -5.27 14.05 16.56
C SER A 19 -5.41 13.31 17.90
N SER A 20 -4.90 12.08 18.00
CA SER A 20 -4.68 11.49 19.31
C SER A 20 -3.38 12.06 19.87
N GLU A 21 -3.39 12.38 21.16
CA GLU A 21 -2.21 12.76 21.96
C GLU A 21 -1.17 11.63 22.05
N ASN A 22 -1.26 10.59 21.21
CA ASN A 22 -0.20 9.61 21.07
C ASN A 22 0.93 10.28 20.30
N LYS A 23 1.97 10.71 21.03
CA LYS A 23 3.28 11.00 20.45
C LYS A 23 3.67 9.81 19.59
N VAL A 24 3.52 9.96 18.27
CA VAL A 24 4.10 9.03 17.30
C VAL A 24 5.58 8.97 17.67
N LYS A 25 6.06 7.80 18.11
CA LYS A 25 7.48 7.58 18.34
C LYS A 25 8.16 7.63 16.98
N THR A 26 8.51 8.83 16.55
CA THR A 26 9.36 9.02 15.38
C THR A 26 10.74 8.53 15.75
N LYS A 27 11.37 7.74 14.85
CA LYS A 27 12.75 7.29 15.01
C LYS A 27 13.74 8.47 15.10
N PHE A 28 13.32 9.64 14.66
CA PHE A 28 14.10 10.87 14.61
C PHE A 28 13.47 11.93 15.51
N ASP A 29 14.33 12.66 16.24
CA ASP A 29 13.97 13.89 16.93
C ASP A 29 14.01 15.04 15.92
N PHE A 30 12.95 15.84 15.87
CA PHE A 30 12.87 16.99 14.97
C PHE A 30 12.65 18.26 15.81
N LYS A 31 13.50 19.25 15.57
CA LYS A 31 13.37 20.57 16.19
C LYS A 31 13.05 21.60 15.12
N LEU A 32 12.07 22.44 15.41
CA LEU A 32 11.77 23.58 14.56
C LEU A 32 12.91 24.59 14.68
N ALA A 33 13.24 25.29 13.59
CA ALA A 33 14.14 26.43 13.66
C ALA A 33 13.55 27.50 14.59
N GLU A 34 14.36 28.07 15.47
CA GLU A 34 13.94 28.99 16.54
C GLU A 34 13.11 30.15 15.99
N ASN A 35 13.58 30.77 14.91
CA ASN A 35 12.91 31.87 14.23
C ASN A 35 11.51 31.52 13.72
N ILE A 36 11.27 30.25 13.34
CA ILE A 36 9.94 29.83 12.88
C ILE A 36 9.02 29.55 14.06
N SER A 37 9.58 29.03 15.17
CA SER A 37 8.81 28.74 16.38
C SER A 37 8.27 30.03 17.00
N GLU A 38 9.10 31.07 17.05
CA GLU A 38 8.73 32.40 17.53
C GLU A 38 7.64 33.03 16.65
N ASN A 39 7.76 32.93 15.33
CA ASN A 39 6.78 33.47 14.37
C ASN A 39 5.42 32.77 14.41
N ILE A 40 5.38 31.48 14.75
CA ILE A 40 4.12 30.74 14.97
C ILE A 40 3.49 31.20 16.29
N ASN A 41 4.27 31.27 17.36
CA ASN A 41 3.78 31.66 18.69
C ASN A 41 3.31 33.12 18.73
N SER A 42 3.93 34.01 17.95
CA SER A 42 3.53 35.41 17.82
C SER A 42 2.33 35.64 16.89
N GLY A 43 1.83 34.59 16.23
CA GLY A 43 0.71 34.66 15.29
C GLY A 43 1.07 35.31 13.94
N MET A 44 2.33 35.67 13.71
CA MET A 44 2.82 36.22 12.44
C MET A 44 2.81 35.18 11.32
N LEU A 45 2.90 33.90 11.66
CA LEU A 45 2.90 32.80 10.69
C LEU A 45 1.82 31.76 11.03
N LYS A 46 0.88 31.55 10.10
CA LYS A 46 -0.12 30.47 10.23
C LYS A 46 0.53 29.13 9.89
N ALA A 47 0.22 28.09 10.67
CA ALA A 47 0.76 26.73 10.47
C ALA A 47 0.60 26.21 9.02
N ARG A 48 -0.48 26.58 8.33
CA ARG A 48 -0.73 26.20 6.92
C ARG A 48 0.13 26.90 5.87
N HIS A 49 0.77 28.02 6.22
CA HIS A 49 1.67 28.78 5.36
C HIS A 49 3.13 28.63 5.84
N PHE A 50 3.43 27.51 6.50
CA PHE A 50 4.79 27.19 6.92
C PHE A 50 5.74 27.16 5.71
N PRO A 51 6.99 27.65 5.81
CA PRO A 51 7.92 27.68 4.67
C PRO A 51 8.18 26.29 4.07
N GLY A 52 8.22 25.26 4.91
CA GLY A 52 8.30 23.85 4.52
C GLY A 52 6.97 23.24 4.08
N ALA A 53 5.86 23.98 4.06
CA ALA A 53 4.61 23.51 3.49
C ALA A 53 4.77 23.39 1.97
N LEU A 54 4.40 22.22 1.47
CA LEU A 54 4.48 21.85 0.07
C LEU A 54 3.07 21.58 -0.41
N ASP A 55 2.38 22.66 -0.79
CA ASP A 55 1.08 22.52 -1.45
C ASP A 55 1.32 22.40 -2.95
N VAL A 56 0.93 21.25 -3.47
CA VAL A 56 0.80 21.03 -4.90
C VAL A 56 -0.68 20.80 -5.08
N GLY A 57 -1.35 21.75 -5.73
CA GLY A 57 -2.79 21.70 -5.98
C GLY A 57 -3.21 20.43 -6.73
N CYS A 58 -4.46 20.37 -7.18
CA CYS A 58 -4.93 19.24 -7.97
C CYS A 58 -4.04 19.09 -9.22
N VAL A 59 -3.36 17.94 -9.34
CA VAL A 59 -2.55 17.61 -10.52
C VAL A 59 -3.48 16.93 -11.52
N THR A 60 -3.55 17.48 -12.72
CA THR A 60 -4.28 16.90 -13.84
C THR A 60 -3.31 16.12 -14.73
N LEU A 61 -3.79 15.04 -15.34
CA LEU A 61 -3.04 14.35 -16.39
C LEU A 61 -2.91 15.27 -17.61
N PRO A 62 -1.73 15.35 -18.25
CA PRO A 62 -1.54 16.02 -19.52
C PRO A 62 -2.43 15.43 -20.62
N ASP A 63 -2.88 16.27 -21.54
CA ASP A 63 -3.78 15.86 -22.63
C ASP A 63 -3.15 14.77 -23.51
N ASP A 64 -1.85 14.83 -23.75
CA ASP A 64 -1.13 13.83 -24.55
C ASP A 64 -1.16 12.45 -23.87
N LEU A 65 -0.99 12.42 -22.55
CA LEU A 65 -1.09 11.18 -21.76
C LEU A 65 -2.52 10.64 -21.74
N MET A 66 -3.51 11.52 -21.61
CA MET A 66 -4.92 11.15 -21.68
C MET A 66 -5.29 10.55 -23.04
N GLN A 67 -4.79 11.14 -24.13
CA GLN A 67 -5.00 10.65 -25.49
C GLN A 67 -4.32 9.29 -25.70
N ALA A 68 -3.05 9.15 -25.31
CA ALA A 68 -2.31 7.90 -25.41
C ALA A 68 -3.01 6.77 -24.64
N ALA A 69 -3.47 7.05 -23.41
CA ALA A 69 -4.26 6.10 -22.63
C ALA A 69 -5.58 5.75 -23.33
N THR A 70 -6.29 6.73 -23.88
CA THR A 70 -7.56 6.49 -24.59
C THR A 70 -7.36 5.57 -25.80
N ILE A 71 -6.30 5.79 -26.58
CA ILE A 71 -5.94 4.95 -27.73
C ILE A 71 -5.61 3.53 -27.27
N ALA A 72 -4.77 3.39 -26.24
CA ALA A 72 -4.37 2.09 -25.70
C ALA A 72 -5.56 1.29 -25.13
N LEU A 73 -6.58 1.98 -24.62
CA LEU A 73 -7.73 1.36 -23.96
C LEU A 73 -8.94 1.13 -24.90
N ALA A 74 -8.88 1.60 -26.15
CA ALA A 74 -10.02 1.58 -27.08
C ALA A 74 -10.56 0.18 -27.39
N GLY A 75 -9.70 -0.86 -27.32
CA GLY A 75 -10.08 -2.25 -27.60
C GLY A 75 -10.74 -3.01 -26.45
N PHE A 76 -10.87 -2.41 -25.26
CA PHE A 76 -11.32 -3.12 -24.04
C PHE A 76 -12.74 -2.74 -23.61
N PRO A 77 -13.49 -3.67 -22.97
CA PRO A 77 -14.83 -3.39 -22.47
C PRO A 77 -14.79 -2.41 -21.28
N GLN A 78 -15.06 -1.12 -21.54
CA GLN A 78 -14.86 -0.02 -20.58
C GLN A 78 -15.48 -0.25 -19.20
N LYS A 79 -16.74 -0.70 -19.12
CA LYS A 79 -17.45 -0.88 -17.84
C LYS A 79 -16.83 -1.97 -16.97
N ASN A 80 -16.44 -3.09 -17.58
CA ASN A 80 -15.80 -4.19 -16.85
C ASN A 80 -14.38 -3.79 -16.43
N LEU A 81 -13.69 -3.09 -17.33
CA LEU A 81 -12.33 -2.62 -17.10
C LEU A 81 -12.24 -1.66 -15.90
N GLU A 82 -13.19 -0.73 -15.76
CA GLU A 82 -13.22 0.19 -14.62
C GLU A 82 -13.41 -0.56 -13.28
N GLN A 83 -14.34 -1.50 -13.24
CA GLN A 83 -14.59 -2.30 -12.04
C GLN A 83 -13.37 -3.15 -11.66
N ASP A 84 -12.73 -3.76 -12.66
CA ASP A 84 -11.56 -4.60 -12.42
C ASP A 84 -10.33 -3.75 -12.07
N ALA A 85 -10.19 -2.55 -12.62
CA ALA A 85 -9.18 -1.57 -12.24
C ALA A 85 -9.34 -1.15 -10.76
N GLN A 86 -10.57 -0.92 -10.31
CA GLN A 86 -10.85 -0.62 -8.89
C GLN A 86 -10.45 -1.79 -7.99
N LYS A 87 -10.85 -3.03 -8.33
CA LYS A 87 -10.44 -4.23 -7.58
C LYS A 87 -8.92 -4.39 -7.56
N LEU A 88 -8.26 -4.17 -8.69
CA LEU A 88 -6.80 -4.25 -8.82
C LEU A 88 -6.11 -3.19 -7.95
N SER A 89 -6.62 -1.96 -7.94
CA SER A 89 -6.12 -0.88 -7.08
C SER A 89 -6.23 -1.23 -5.60
N SER A 90 -7.40 -1.72 -5.15
CA SER A 90 -7.59 -2.19 -3.78
C SER A 90 -6.67 -3.37 -3.43
N TYR A 91 -6.46 -4.29 -4.37
CA TYR A 91 -5.55 -5.42 -4.19
C TYR A 91 -4.10 -4.96 -4.05
N ILE A 92 -3.62 -4.05 -4.91
CA ILE A 92 -2.26 -3.50 -4.85
C ILE A 92 -2.03 -2.74 -3.53
N ASN A 93 -2.98 -1.91 -3.12
CA ASN A 93 -2.89 -1.12 -1.87
C ASN A 93 -2.92 -1.99 -0.60
N SER A 94 -3.45 -3.21 -0.68
CA SER A 94 -3.48 -4.17 0.43
C SER A 94 -2.35 -5.21 0.37
N ARG A 95 -1.37 -5.04 -0.52
CA ARG A 95 -0.21 -5.94 -0.56
C ARG A 95 0.70 -5.71 0.64
N HIS A 96 1.05 -6.81 1.29
CA HIS A 96 2.12 -6.86 2.28
C HIS A 96 3.32 -7.58 1.66
N PRO A 97 4.57 -7.26 2.07
CA PRO A 97 5.71 -8.06 1.69
C PRO A 97 5.50 -9.53 2.13
N PRO A 98 6.08 -10.50 1.42
CA PRO A 98 6.10 -11.87 1.92
C PRO A 98 6.81 -11.88 3.28
N MET A 99 6.29 -12.72 4.18
CA MET A 99 6.88 -12.92 5.51
C MET A 99 8.32 -13.40 5.38
N GLU A 100 9.22 -12.88 6.22
CA GLU A 100 10.61 -13.31 6.22
C GLU A 100 10.73 -14.75 6.76
N GLU A 101 11.85 -15.41 6.46
CA GLU A 101 12.03 -16.82 6.85
C GLU A 101 11.98 -17.02 8.37
N ASN A 102 12.55 -16.08 9.13
CA ASN A 102 12.53 -16.13 10.60
C ASN A 102 11.12 -15.91 11.15
N GLU A 103 10.43 -14.88 10.67
CA GLU A 103 9.03 -14.61 11.03
C GLU A 103 8.12 -15.80 10.72
N TYR A 104 8.36 -16.47 9.58
CA TYR A 104 7.61 -17.66 9.20
C TYR A 104 7.83 -18.82 10.16
N LYS A 105 9.08 -19.06 10.58
CA LYS A 105 9.43 -20.11 11.57
C LYS A 105 8.80 -19.83 12.93
N GLU A 106 8.86 -18.59 13.39
CA GLU A 106 8.24 -18.16 14.65
C GLU A 106 6.72 -18.35 14.61
N LYS A 107 6.07 -17.91 13.52
CA LYS A 107 4.63 -18.08 13.34
C LYS A 107 4.23 -19.55 13.23
N LEU A 108 5.03 -20.36 12.54
CA LEU A 108 4.80 -21.80 12.44
C LEU A 108 4.87 -22.47 13.82
N ALA A 109 5.85 -22.11 14.64
CA ALA A 109 5.98 -22.65 16.00
C ALA A 109 4.77 -22.26 16.88
N GLU A 110 4.33 -21.00 16.80
CA GLU A 110 3.13 -20.50 17.50
C GLU A 110 1.87 -21.28 17.07
N VAL A 111 1.68 -21.49 15.76
CA VAL A 111 0.52 -22.21 15.22
C VAL A 111 0.56 -23.68 15.62
N VAL A 112 1.73 -24.33 15.55
CA VAL A 112 1.89 -25.72 15.99
C VAL A 112 1.53 -25.87 17.46
N GLU A 113 1.99 -24.96 18.32
CA GLU A 113 1.68 -25.00 19.75
C GLU A 113 0.20 -24.79 20.01
N THR A 114 -0.42 -23.86 19.31
CA THR A 114 -1.87 -23.63 19.44
C THR A 114 -2.67 -24.85 19.00
N VAL A 115 -2.28 -25.52 17.91
CA VAL A 115 -2.97 -26.74 17.44
C VAL A 115 -2.81 -27.89 18.45
N LYS A 116 -1.64 -28.04 19.09
CA LYS A 116 -1.45 -29.04 20.15
C LYS A 116 -2.38 -28.80 21.34
N GLN A 117 -2.57 -27.54 21.73
CA GLN A 117 -3.48 -27.17 22.83
C GLN A 117 -4.96 -27.44 22.50
N GLU A 118 -5.34 -27.34 21.22
CA GLU A 118 -6.69 -27.64 20.75
C GLU A 118 -6.96 -29.15 20.57
N GLU A 119 -5.93 -30.00 20.59
CA GLU A 119 -6.06 -31.44 20.39
C GLU A 119 -6.50 -32.17 21.67
N THR A 120 -7.50 -33.05 21.53
CA THR A 120 -8.01 -33.86 22.65
C THR A 120 -7.09 -35.02 23.04
N ILE A 121 -6.34 -35.56 22.06
CA ILE A 121 -5.42 -36.69 22.25
C ILE A 121 -4.10 -36.31 21.62
N ASP A 122 -3.02 -36.32 22.40
CA ASP A 122 -1.68 -36.14 21.85
C ASP A 122 -1.22 -37.42 21.13
N PRO A 123 -0.93 -37.40 19.82
CA PRO A 123 -0.30 -38.52 19.11
C PRO A 123 0.97 -39.08 19.75
N MET A 124 1.64 -38.31 20.62
CA MET A 124 2.81 -38.80 21.38
C MET A 124 2.45 -39.55 22.67
N SER A 125 1.17 -39.68 22.99
CA SER A 125 0.70 -40.38 24.19
C SER A 125 1.07 -41.88 24.17
N PRO A 126 1.61 -42.43 25.27
CA PRO A 126 1.93 -43.85 25.35
C PRO A 126 0.66 -44.70 25.29
N GLY A 127 0.70 -45.79 24.51
CA GLY A 127 -0.43 -46.73 24.37
C GLY A 127 -1.26 -46.58 23.10
N LEU A 128 -0.95 -45.62 22.23
CA LEU A 128 -1.58 -45.50 20.91
C LEU A 128 -1.07 -46.56 19.93
N VAL A 129 -2.01 -47.18 19.20
CA VAL A 129 -1.73 -48.04 18.05
C VAL A 129 -1.09 -47.21 16.93
N GLU A 130 -0.14 -47.79 16.20
CA GLU A 130 0.63 -47.08 15.17
C GLU A 130 -0.25 -46.42 14.09
N GLU A 131 -1.30 -47.10 13.65
CA GLU A 131 -2.24 -46.54 12.65
C GLU A 131 -2.97 -45.30 13.18
N GLU A 132 -3.40 -45.33 14.44
CA GLU A 132 -4.12 -44.22 15.06
C GLU A 132 -3.18 -43.03 15.30
N ARG A 133 -1.93 -43.29 15.73
CA ARG A 133 -0.89 -42.27 15.82
C ARG A 133 -0.67 -41.58 14.48
N LYS A 134 -0.55 -42.35 13.39
CA LYS A 134 -0.37 -41.81 12.05
C LYS A 134 -1.54 -40.92 11.63
N ARG A 135 -2.79 -41.35 11.86
CA ARG A 135 -3.99 -40.56 11.56
C ARG A 135 -4.02 -39.23 12.32
N LEU A 136 -3.68 -39.25 13.61
CA LEU A 136 -3.61 -38.05 14.44
C LEU A 136 -2.52 -37.08 13.97
N LEU A 137 -1.33 -37.57 13.60
CA LEU A 137 -0.25 -36.75 13.04
C LEU A 137 -0.63 -36.12 11.68
N ASP A 138 -1.26 -36.88 10.79
CA ASP A 138 -1.74 -36.37 9.51
C ASP A 138 -2.84 -35.31 9.71
N SER A 139 -3.72 -35.50 10.70
CA SER A 139 -4.73 -34.51 11.10
C SER A 139 -4.09 -33.23 11.64
N ARG A 140 -3.10 -33.35 12.54
CA ARG A 140 -2.32 -32.22 13.07
C ARG A 140 -1.67 -31.43 11.95
N ARG A 141 -0.97 -32.09 11.02
CA ARG A 141 -0.33 -31.45 9.86
C ARG A 141 -1.34 -30.67 9.02
N SER A 142 -2.52 -31.25 8.78
CA SER A 142 -3.58 -30.61 8.00
C SER A 142 -4.15 -29.38 8.71
N LYS A 143 -4.36 -29.45 10.03
CA LYS A 143 -4.81 -28.30 10.85
C LYS A 143 -3.78 -27.17 10.87
N VAL A 144 -2.51 -27.49 11.09
CA VAL A 144 -1.40 -26.52 11.05
C VAL A 144 -1.35 -25.84 9.69
N TYR A 145 -1.43 -26.61 8.60
CA TYR A 145 -1.42 -26.06 7.25
C TYR A 145 -2.58 -25.09 6.98
N GLU A 146 -3.82 -25.46 7.30
CA GLU A 146 -4.98 -24.58 7.07
C GLU A 146 -4.95 -23.34 7.99
N LYS A 147 -4.42 -23.46 9.21
CA LYS A 147 -4.25 -22.32 10.14
C LYS A 147 -3.18 -21.36 9.63
N MET A 148 -2.00 -21.86 9.25
CA MET A 148 -0.95 -21.06 8.60
C MET A 148 -1.47 -20.36 7.34
N LYS A 149 -2.19 -21.09 6.48
CA LYS A 149 -2.76 -20.56 5.23
C LYS A 149 -3.80 -19.46 5.44
N ARG A 150 -4.48 -19.42 6.59
CA ARG A 150 -5.45 -18.37 6.95
C ARG A 150 -4.76 -17.17 7.62
N GLU A 151 -3.76 -17.43 8.46
CA GLU A 151 -3.11 -16.40 9.29
C GLU A 151 -1.93 -15.73 8.59
N THR A 152 -1.38 -16.34 7.53
CA THR A 152 -0.29 -15.74 6.75
C THR A 152 -0.83 -15.07 5.48
N TYR A 153 -0.27 -13.89 5.17
CA TYR A 153 -0.56 -13.19 3.92
C TYR A 153 -0.03 -13.99 2.74
N LYS A 154 -0.93 -14.36 1.81
CA LYS A 154 -0.57 -15.06 0.58
C LYS A 154 -0.07 -14.07 -0.44
N TRP A 155 1.22 -13.77 -0.37
CA TRP A 155 1.87 -13.05 -1.44
C TRP A 155 1.80 -13.89 -2.72
N LYS A 156 1.20 -13.32 -3.77
CA LYS A 156 1.19 -13.89 -5.12
C LYS A 156 1.60 -12.82 -6.10
N ALA A 157 2.48 -13.16 -7.04
CA ALA A 157 2.81 -12.29 -8.14
C ALA A 157 1.54 -12.00 -8.97
N ILE A 158 1.38 -10.74 -9.39
CA ILE A 158 0.35 -10.40 -10.36
C ILE A 158 0.87 -10.81 -11.72
N ASP A 159 0.19 -11.77 -12.34
CA ASP A 159 0.46 -12.15 -13.71
C ASP A 159 -0.24 -11.16 -14.65
N TYR A 160 0.55 -10.25 -15.23
CA TYR A 160 0.06 -9.19 -16.11
C TYR A 160 -0.09 -9.73 -17.54
N ASN A 161 -1.35 -9.88 -17.95
CA ASN A 161 -1.71 -10.07 -19.35
C ASN A 161 -2.20 -8.75 -19.95
N GLU A 162 -2.54 -8.75 -21.23
CA GLU A 162 -3.03 -7.57 -21.94
C GLU A 162 -4.21 -6.87 -21.22
N TYR A 163 -5.25 -7.62 -20.82
CA TYR A 163 -6.40 -7.06 -20.11
C TYR A 163 -6.04 -6.49 -18.73
N LYS A 164 -5.26 -7.21 -17.92
CA LYS A 164 -4.84 -6.72 -16.59
C LYS A 164 -3.89 -5.54 -16.70
N SER A 165 -3.11 -5.45 -17.77
CA SER A 165 -2.26 -4.30 -18.06
C SER A 165 -3.12 -3.07 -18.40
N ALA A 166 -4.17 -3.24 -19.19
CA ALA A 166 -5.17 -2.19 -19.42
C ALA A 166 -5.86 -1.76 -18.11
N ALA A 167 -6.26 -2.71 -17.26
CA ALA A 167 -6.85 -2.41 -15.95
C ALA A 167 -5.85 -1.68 -15.04
N TYR A 168 -4.56 -2.01 -15.15
CA TYR A 168 -3.48 -1.35 -14.43
C TYR A 168 -3.28 0.10 -14.89
N VAL A 169 -3.32 0.37 -16.21
CA VAL A 169 -3.31 1.75 -16.76
C VAL A 169 -4.43 2.57 -16.15
N VAL A 170 -5.66 2.07 -16.18
CA VAL A 170 -6.83 2.77 -15.60
C VAL A 170 -6.66 3.00 -14.09
N ALA A 171 -6.15 2.01 -13.37
CA ALA A 171 -5.99 2.08 -11.92
C ALA A 171 -4.85 3.01 -11.47
N ARG A 172 -3.78 3.15 -12.27
CA ARG A 172 -2.49 3.65 -11.79
C ARG A 172 -1.95 4.88 -12.52
N LEU A 173 -2.33 5.13 -13.77
CA LEU A 173 -1.79 6.24 -14.56
C LEU A 173 -1.93 7.59 -13.85
N ALA A 174 -3.16 7.97 -13.48
CA ALA A 174 -3.45 9.23 -12.80
C ALA A 174 -2.77 9.37 -11.42
N PRO A 175 -2.94 8.42 -10.47
CA PRO A 175 -2.33 8.56 -9.15
C PRO A 175 -0.79 8.53 -9.21
N ASP A 176 -0.19 7.78 -10.13
CA ASP A 176 1.27 7.70 -10.24
C ASP A 176 1.85 8.98 -10.83
N PHE A 177 1.25 9.51 -11.90
CA PHE A 177 1.63 10.80 -12.44
C PHE A 177 1.50 11.92 -11.40
N ALA A 178 0.39 11.95 -10.65
CA ALA A 178 0.18 12.95 -9.61
C ALA A 178 1.20 12.84 -8.47
N SER A 179 1.55 11.62 -8.06
CA SER A 179 2.54 11.38 -7.00
C SER A 179 3.94 11.79 -7.43
N LEU A 180 4.34 11.44 -8.66
CA LEU A 180 5.63 11.79 -9.23
C LEU A 180 5.76 13.29 -9.44
N THR A 181 4.73 13.94 -9.99
CA THR A 181 4.69 15.40 -10.15
C THR A 181 4.85 16.12 -8.81
N LYS A 182 4.18 15.63 -7.76
CA LYS A 182 4.32 16.19 -6.41
C LYS A 182 5.74 16.08 -5.89
N LEU A 183 6.32 14.89 -6.00
CA LEU A 183 7.68 14.60 -5.55
C LEU A 183 8.72 15.43 -6.29
N LEU A 184 8.65 15.49 -7.63
CA LEU A 184 9.61 16.25 -8.42
C LEU A 184 9.50 17.76 -8.17
N ARG A 185 8.27 18.28 -7.95
CA ARG A 185 8.07 19.68 -7.57
C ARG A 185 8.59 19.99 -6.17
N GLU A 186 8.47 19.05 -5.24
CA GLU A 186 9.06 19.16 -3.91
C GLU A 186 10.59 19.21 -3.98
N ILE A 187 11.21 18.30 -4.75
CA ILE A 187 12.67 18.30 -4.96
C ILE A 187 13.10 19.63 -5.57
N LYS A 188 12.47 20.06 -6.68
CA LYS A 188 12.80 21.33 -7.35
C LYS A 188 12.63 22.56 -6.47
N LYS A 189 11.67 22.55 -5.54
CA LYS A 189 11.49 23.66 -4.58
C LYS A 189 12.58 23.69 -3.51
N ARG A 190 13.09 22.53 -3.09
CA ARG A 190 14.18 22.42 -2.11
C ARG A 190 15.55 22.65 -2.73
N ASP A 191 15.72 22.23 -3.98
CA ASP A 191 16.92 22.39 -4.78
C ASP A 191 16.52 22.99 -6.14
N PRO A 192 16.56 24.33 -6.27
CA PRO A 192 16.25 25.01 -7.53
C PRO A 192 17.18 24.66 -8.68
N GLU A 193 18.39 24.16 -8.40
CA GLU A 193 19.36 23.74 -9.41
C GLU A 193 19.10 22.31 -9.91
N PHE A 194 18.22 21.55 -9.24
CA PHE A 194 17.83 20.21 -9.65
C PHE A 194 17.30 20.20 -11.09
N CYS A 195 18.09 19.64 -12.00
CA CYS A 195 17.80 19.50 -13.42
C CYS A 195 18.32 18.13 -13.89
N PRO A 196 17.56 17.05 -13.67
CA PRO A 196 18.02 15.71 -14.04
C PRO A 196 18.10 15.60 -15.57
N VAL A 197 19.30 15.32 -16.08
CA VAL A 197 19.54 15.08 -17.52
C VAL A 197 19.20 13.65 -17.92
N HIS A 198 19.29 12.73 -16.96
CA HIS A 198 18.99 11.31 -17.14
C HIS A 198 18.04 10.84 -16.03
N LEU A 199 16.99 10.12 -16.43
CA LEU A 199 16.03 9.49 -15.52
C LEU A 199 16.09 7.98 -15.72
N LEU A 200 16.31 7.25 -14.64
CA LEU A 200 16.24 5.80 -14.61
C LEU A 200 14.93 5.40 -13.93
N ASP A 201 14.08 4.68 -14.65
CA ASP A 201 12.80 4.21 -14.15
C ASP A 201 12.79 2.68 -14.00
N PHE A 202 12.92 2.21 -12.77
CA PHE A 202 12.84 0.78 -12.45
C PHE A 202 11.38 0.37 -12.29
N GLY A 203 10.96 -0.61 -13.09
CA GLY A 203 9.57 -1.10 -13.04
C GLY A 203 8.58 -0.07 -13.56
N SER A 204 8.93 0.59 -14.67
CA SER A 204 8.21 1.73 -15.27
C SER A 204 6.72 1.50 -15.51
N GLY A 205 6.28 0.24 -15.60
CA GLY A 205 4.86 -0.11 -15.69
C GLY A 205 4.21 0.53 -16.91
N VAL A 206 3.44 1.59 -16.67
CA VAL A 206 2.72 2.35 -17.73
C VAL A 206 3.46 3.60 -18.20
N GLY A 207 4.69 3.82 -17.70
CA GLY A 207 5.56 4.92 -18.13
C GLY A 207 5.19 6.29 -17.56
N SER A 208 4.42 6.36 -16.46
CA SER A 208 3.95 7.63 -15.87
C SER A 208 5.05 8.61 -15.46
N SER A 209 6.30 8.14 -15.32
CA SER A 209 7.48 8.91 -14.95
C SER A 209 8.13 9.68 -16.11
N MET A 210 7.90 9.26 -17.35
CA MET A 210 8.62 9.79 -18.53
C MET A 210 7.91 10.98 -19.19
N CYS A 211 6.72 11.35 -18.72
CA CYS A 211 5.87 12.35 -19.38
C CYS A 211 5.75 13.66 -18.58
N GLY A 212 6.75 13.99 -17.76
CA GLY A 212 6.81 15.20 -16.95
C GLY A 212 7.82 16.21 -17.46
#